data_AF-A0A0F9DMH3-F1
#
_entry.id   AF-A0A0F9DMH3-F1
#
_cell.length_a   1.000
_cell.length_b   1.000
_cell.length_c   1.000
_cell.angle_alpha   90.00
_cell.angle_beta   90.00
_cell.angle_gamma   90.00
#
_symmetry.space_group_name_H-M   'P 1'
#
loop_
_entity.id
_entity.type
_entity.pdbx_description
1 polymer ?
#
loop_
_entity_poly.entity_id
_entity_poly.type
_entity_poly.pdbx_seq_one_letter_code
_entity_poly.pdbx_strand_id
1 'polypeptide(L)'
;MAGRERLPYLDIKNFQGLYTKSTPEALRAEQLRTCQNADFFEEYGALSKIRGSSRVLTNPHAEGGTDGNKITWIEFYKAPDLDGSILRHTLVANGTKLGRVENNQITQLLTGRTAGLFHSSDMLDRFMYVSNYNPDRVGEGDDLVKYDGAVMTKWGVEAPGGKETVIDEFDSAASWTSENCTLTDQANATAGHVTWDGSAVRIDHEFYTSGQFFLEKNHNHFYTQGDERANESAIRNRISFFTYLPRGTLTASLTNPTDAGFRTNGPVISVYVSPDADTTLNNSWQFDFSNGNLFEGWNKINLNFTAGPPGGGHSAAPAGQNFGHFYPEEQVVKHTKFQFYVQTNATHIRGVRLDRYEEFDEGAPVTTVSGSGSITGVYSYKVLYVSKYGQLSNVGPKSVDITAASHGQINLTRIPLSSDSQVVARRLYRTVGNGSVWLFLDEILDNVTT
;
A
#
# COMPACT_ATOMS: atom_id res chain seq x y z
N MET A 1 62.52 26.61 -9.28
CA MET A 1 61.14 26.79 -9.77
C MET A 1 60.32 25.65 -9.16
N ALA A 2 59.75 25.73 -7.95
CA ALA A 2 58.81 26.70 -7.40
C ALA A 2 57.63 27.00 -8.33
N GLY A 3 56.45 26.44 -8.00
CA GLY A 3 55.14 26.97 -8.39
C GLY A 3 54.50 26.47 -9.70
N ARG A 4 54.10 25.20 -9.79
CA ARG A 4 52.96 24.84 -10.64
C ARG A 4 51.83 24.31 -9.77
N GLU A 5 50.72 25.02 -9.77
CA GLU A 5 49.46 24.60 -9.14
C GLU A 5 49.00 23.27 -9.73
N ARG A 6 48.51 22.38 -8.86
CA ARG A 6 47.86 21.14 -9.29
C ARG A 6 46.50 21.52 -9.86
N LEU A 7 46.25 21.18 -11.13
CA LEU A 7 44.91 21.22 -11.70
C LEU A 7 44.00 20.25 -10.92
N PRO A 8 42.69 20.56 -10.75
CA PRO A 8 41.75 19.63 -10.17
C PRO A 8 41.73 18.36 -11.03
N TYR A 9 42.07 17.22 -10.43
CA TYR A 9 41.87 15.93 -11.07
C TYR A 9 40.43 15.48 -10.80
N LEU A 10 39.76 15.01 -11.85
CA LEU A 10 38.51 14.28 -11.71
C LEU A 10 38.88 12.82 -11.40
N ASP A 11 38.59 12.34 -10.18
CA ASP A 11 38.78 10.93 -9.84
C ASP A 11 37.66 10.12 -10.51
N ILE A 12 37.94 9.58 -11.70
CA ILE A 12 37.03 8.64 -12.38
C ILE A 12 37.32 7.24 -11.84
N LYS A 13 37.06 7.03 -10.54
CA LYS A 13 36.90 5.68 -10.02
C LYS A 13 35.57 5.13 -10.51
N ASN A 14 35.65 3.99 -11.22
CA ASN A 14 34.55 3.09 -11.58
C ASN A 14 34.09 3.06 -13.03
N PHE A 15 34.90 3.51 -13.98
CA PHE A 15 34.74 3.01 -15.35
C PHE A 15 36.11 2.72 -15.93
N GLN A 16 36.41 1.44 -16.16
CA GLN A 16 36.75 0.93 -17.50
C GLN A 16 37.29 -0.51 -17.41
N GLY A 17 36.49 -1.43 -17.95
CA GLY A 17 36.82 -2.85 -18.06
C GLY A 17 35.62 -3.65 -18.55
N LEU A 18 35.04 -3.18 -19.66
CA LEU A 18 34.06 -3.84 -20.52
C LEU A 18 33.80 -5.35 -20.26
N TYR A 19 32.73 -5.69 -19.53
CA TYR A 19 32.24 -7.08 -19.45
C TYR A 19 31.04 -7.28 -20.37
N THR A 20 31.29 -7.71 -21.60
CA THR A 20 30.24 -8.31 -22.43
C THR A 20 30.03 -9.76 -21.98
N LYS A 21 28.91 -10.03 -21.30
CA LYS A 21 28.20 -11.32 -21.19
C LYS A 21 29.05 -12.62 -21.23
N SER A 22 29.96 -12.81 -20.28
CA SER A 22 30.29 -14.16 -19.78
C SER A 22 30.99 -14.04 -18.44
N THR A 23 30.67 -14.95 -17.53
CA THR A 23 31.31 -15.01 -16.21
C THR A 23 32.81 -15.33 -16.35
N PRO A 24 33.65 -14.94 -15.37
CA PRO A 24 35.11 -15.14 -15.42
C PRO A 24 35.54 -16.61 -15.57
N GLU A 25 34.67 -17.58 -15.31
CA GLU A 25 34.98 -19.00 -15.46
C GLU A 25 35.10 -19.45 -16.94
N ALA A 26 34.69 -18.63 -17.91
CA ALA A 26 34.53 -19.04 -19.30
C ALA A 26 35.71 -18.74 -20.25
N LEU A 27 36.71 -17.95 -19.86
CA LEU A 27 37.82 -17.57 -20.74
C LEU A 27 39.19 -17.93 -20.15
N ARG A 28 40.04 -18.57 -20.95
CA ARG A 28 41.44 -18.88 -20.58
C ARG A 28 42.31 -17.64 -20.75
N ALA A 29 43.30 -17.45 -19.88
CA ALA A 29 44.18 -16.28 -19.85
C ALA A 29 44.88 -16.00 -21.20
N GLU A 30 45.08 -17.04 -22.01
CA GLU A 30 45.66 -16.98 -23.36
C GLU A 30 44.80 -16.20 -24.38
N GLN A 31 43.50 -16.03 -24.10
CA GLN A 31 42.53 -15.38 -24.99
C GLN A 31 42.42 -13.86 -24.76
N LEU A 32 43.14 -13.32 -23.78
CA LEU A 32 43.19 -11.89 -23.49
C LEU A 32 44.38 -11.26 -24.23
N ARG A 33 44.13 -10.19 -25.00
CA ARG A 33 45.21 -9.36 -25.56
C ARG A 33 45.30 -8.04 -24.82
N THR A 34 46.45 -7.77 -24.25
CA THR A 34 46.81 -6.50 -23.61
C THR A 34 47.36 -5.54 -24.64
N CYS A 35 46.86 -4.31 -24.68
CA CYS A 35 47.44 -3.25 -25.50
C CYS A 35 48.64 -2.63 -24.77
N GLN A 36 49.78 -2.51 -25.44
CA GLN A 36 50.96 -1.81 -24.96
C GLN A 36 51.41 -0.79 -26.03
N ASN A 37 51.86 0.39 -25.59
CA ASN A 37 52.31 1.53 -26.40
C ASN A 37 51.24 2.18 -27.31
N ALA A 38 50.24 2.82 -26.71
CA ALA A 38 49.42 3.82 -27.42
C ALA A 38 49.81 5.23 -26.95
N ASP A 39 50.78 5.82 -27.64
CA ASP A 39 50.99 7.27 -27.67
C ASP A 39 50.01 7.87 -28.69
N PHE A 40 49.45 9.05 -28.38
CA PHE A 40 48.42 9.77 -29.13
C PHE A 40 47.03 9.13 -29.19
N PHE A 41 46.12 9.66 -28.37
CA PHE A 41 44.72 9.82 -28.77
C PHE A 41 44.48 11.30 -29.06
N GLU A 42 44.59 11.66 -30.34
CA GLU A 42 43.95 12.86 -30.87
C GLU A 42 42.55 12.46 -31.35
N GLU A 43 41.60 13.34 -31.08
CA GLU A 43 40.15 13.12 -31.10
C GLU A 43 39.60 12.89 -32.51
N TYR A 44 39.61 11.66 -33.03
CA TYR A 44 38.72 11.24 -34.14
C TYR A 44 38.38 9.75 -34.06
N GLY A 45 37.15 9.44 -33.68
CA GLY A 45 36.62 8.09 -33.81
C GLY A 45 35.49 7.83 -32.84
N ALA A 46 34.25 8.00 -33.30
CA ALA A 46 33.07 7.57 -32.56
C ALA A 46 33.29 6.14 -32.04
N LEU A 47 33.06 5.92 -30.73
CA LEU A 47 32.94 4.59 -30.15
C LEU A 47 31.88 3.83 -30.95
N SER A 48 32.35 3.03 -31.92
CA SER A 48 31.52 2.08 -32.62
C SER A 48 30.91 1.16 -31.57
N LYS A 49 29.59 0.97 -31.66
CA LYS A 49 28.82 0.07 -30.80
C LYS A 49 29.56 -1.27 -30.71
N ILE A 50 30.05 -1.62 -29.52
CA ILE A 50 30.72 -2.89 -29.25
C ILE A 50 29.83 -4.01 -29.81
N ARG A 51 30.38 -4.87 -30.68
CA ARG A 51 29.59 -5.95 -31.30
C ARG A 51 28.90 -6.76 -30.20
N GLY A 52 27.57 -6.86 -30.27
CA GLY A 52 26.75 -7.55 -29.26
C GLY A 52 26.19 -6.67 -28.13
N SER A 53 26.62 -5.41 -28.01
CA SER A 53 25.93 -4.45 -27.12
C SER A 53 24.63 -3.98 -27.77
N SER A 54 23.55 -3.88 -27.01
CA SER A 54 22.29 -3.25 -27.44
C SER A 54 22.05 -2.01 -26.58
N ARG A 55 21.52 -0.93 -27.16
CA ARG A 55 21.09 0.20 -26.34
C ARG A 55 19.92 -0.27 -25.47
N VAL A 56 19.96 0.07 -24.18
CA VAL A 56 18.88 -0.26 -23.23
C VAL A 56 17.61 0.51 -23.58
N LEU A 57 17.75 1.73 -24.10
CA LEU A 57 16.66 2.51 -24.71
C LEU A 57 17.09 3.03 -26.08
N THR A 58 16.17 3.01 -27.04
CA THR A 58 16.40 3.52 -28.40
C THR A 58 16.40 5.05 -28.45
N ASN A 59 15.62 5.70 -27.59
CA ASN A 59 15.52 7.16 -27.45
C ASN A 59 16.00 7.59 -26.05
N PRO A 60 16.57 8.79 -25.90
CA PRO A 60 16.83 9.37 -24.60
C PRO A 60 15.54 9.46 -23.78
N HIS A 61 15.59 9.08 -22.51
CA HIS A 61 14.47 9.35 -21.61
C HIS A 61 14.45 10.85 -21.31
N ALA A 62 13.31 11.50 -21.56
CA ALA A 62 13.08 12.87 -21.15
C ALA A 62 12.12 12.84 -19.96
N GLU A 63 12.46 13.57 -18.90
CA GLU A 63 11.59 13.77 -17.75
C GLU A 63 11.59 15.28 -17.45
N GLY A 64 10.40 15.89 -17.42
CA GLY A 64 10.22 17.31 -17.14
C GLY A 64 10.48 18.29 -18.30
N GLY A 65 10.44 17.86 -19.57
CA GLY A 65 10.67 18.74 -20.73
C GLY A 65 12.15 19.09 -20.98
N THR A 66 13.03 18.67 -20.07
CA THR A 66 14.46 18.53 -20.30
C THR A 66 14.71 17.25 -21.09
N ASP A 67 15.08 17.41 -22.35
CA ASP A 67 15.55 16.30 -23.16
C ASP A 67 16.82 15.71 -22.55
N GLY A 68 16.79 14.40 -22.24
CA GLY A 68 17.99 13.62 -22.00
C GLY A 68 18.40 13.38 -20.54
N ASN A 69 17.44 13.10 -19.65
CA ASN A 69 17.78 12.51 -18.35
C ASN A 69 18.49 11.17 -18.58
N LYS A 70 19.72 11.12 -18.09
CA LYS A 70 20.61 9.98 -18.27
C LYS A 70 20.14 8.87 -17.33
N ILE A 71 20.22 7.64 -17.82
CA ILE A 71 20.13 6.47 -16.94
C ILE A 71 21.34 6.56 -16.00
N THR A 72 21.09 6.66 -14.70
CA THR A 72 22.12 6.85 -13.67
C THR A 72 22.52 5.54 -13.00
N TRP A 73 21.66 4.53 -13.07
CA TRP A 73 21.91 3.20 -12.52
C TRP A 73 21.22 2.14 -13.38
N ILE A 74 21.87 1.01 -13.58
CA ILE A 74 21.33 -0.15 -14.29
C ILE A 74 21.76 -1.37 -13.49
N GLU A 75 20.82 -2.26 -13.22
CA GLU A 75 21.08 -3.53 -12.56
C GLU A 75 20.26 -4.62 -13.24
N PHE A 76 20.76 -5.85 -13.21
CA PHE A 76 20.02 -6.97 -13.78
C PHE A 76 19.49 -7.83 -12.66
N TYR A 77 18.17 -7.85 -12.52
CA TYR A 77 17.51 -8.74 -11.59
C TYR A 77 16.94 -9.94 -12.35
N LYS A 78 17.11 -11.13 -11.80
CA LYS A 78 16.53 -12.35 -12.36
C LYS A 78 15.38 -12.76 -11.45
N ALA A 79 14.16 -12.60 -11.95
CA ALA A 79 12.92 -12.92 -11.27
C ALA A 79 12.22 -14.09 -11.97
N PRO A 80 11.56 -14.99 -11.24
CA PRO A 80 10.50 -15.80 -11.83
C PRO A 80 9.23 -14.95 -12.09
N ASP A 81 8.53 -15.11 -13.24
CA ASP A 81 7.23 -14.46 -13.54
C ASP A 81 6.03 -15.15 -12.84
N LEU A 82 4.81 -14.61 -13.03
CA LEU A 82 3.52 -15.25 -12.71
C LEU A 82 3.41 -16.70 -13.26
N ASP A 83 4.15 -17.05 -14.32
CA ASP A 83 4.17 -18.39 -14.95
C ASP A 83 5.42 -19.26 -14.65
N GLY A 84 6.38 -18.79 -13.84
CA GLY A 84 7.58 -19.55 -13.44
C GLY A 84 8.77 -19.49 -14.40
N SER A 85 8.68 -18.78 -15.53
CA SER A 85 9.83 -18.53 -16.41
C SER A 85 10.87 -17.60 -15.75
N ILE A 86 12.18 -17.84 -15.94
CA ILE A 86 13.23 -16.91 -15.45
C ILE A 86 13.22 -15.69 -16.35
N LEU A 87 12.51 -14.66 -15.92
CA LEU A 87 12.57 -13.34 -16.50
C LEU A 87 13.84 -12.63 -16.05
N ARG A 88 14.54 -12.07 -17.03
CA ARG A 88 15.61 -11.13 -16.76
C ARG A 88 15.03 -9.74 -16.82
N HIS A 89 14.84 -9.16 -15.65
CA HIS A 89 14.42 -7.78 -15.49
C HIS A 89 15.66 -6.91 -15.56
N THR A 90 15.68 -5.98 -16.52
CA THR A 90 16.70 -4.94 -16.52
C THR A 90 16.15 -3.80 -15.69
N LEU A 91 16.64 -3.65 -14.48
CA LEU A 91 16.23 -2.57 -13.60
C LEU A 91 17.09 -1.34 -13.91
N VAL A 92 16.47 -0.18 -13.88
CA VAL A 92 17.13 1.08 -14.18
C VAL A 92 16.66 2.14 -13.22
N ALA A 93 17.60 3.00 -12.83
CA ALA A 93 17.27 4.30 -12.29
C ALA A 93 17.54 5.35 -13.36
N ASN A 94 16.53 6.17 -13.63
CA ASN A 94 16.65 7.29 -14.54
C ASN A 94 15.96 8.48 -13.91
N GLY A 95 16.70 9.56 -13.68
CA GLY A 95 16.21 10.71 -12.93
C GLY A 95 15.70 10.29 -11.56
N THR A 96 14.38 10.44 -11.33
CA THR A 96 13.72 10.14 -10.06
C THR A 96 13.08 8.74 -9.98
N LYS A 97 13.18 7.94 -11.05
CA LYS A 97 12.40 6.72 -11.22
C LYS A 97 13.27 5.49 -11.08
N LEU A 98 12.77 4.48 -10.36
CA LEU A 98 13.30 3.12 -10.39
C LEU A 98 12.29 2.24 -11.12
N GLY A 99 12.72 1.56 -12.16
CA GLY A 99 11.84 0.77 -13.01
C GLY A 99 12.53 -0.41 -13.66
N ARG A 100 11.73 -1.28 -14.26
CA ARG A 100 12.16 -2.36 -15.13
C ARG A 100 12.11 -1.88 -16.58
N VAL A 101 13.03 -2.33 -17.41
CA VAL A 101 13.01 -2.08 -18.85
C VAL A 101 12.38 -3.28 -19.54
N GLU A 102 11.31 -3.01 -20.28
CA GLU A 102 10.56 -3.98 -21.07
C GLU A 102 10.22 -3.36 -22.42
N ASN A 103 10.41 -4.10 -23.51
CA ASN A 103 10.04 -3.63 -24.85
C ASN A 103 10.61 -2.23 -25.21
N ASN A 104 11.85 -1.93 -24.78
CA ASN A 104 12.53 -0.63 -24.92
C ASN A 104 11.83 0.56 -24.22
N GLN A 105 10.99 0.30 -23.23
CA GLN A 105 10.38 1.30 -22.36
C GLN A 105 10.72 0.99 -20.90
N ILE A 106 10.73 2.01 -20.04
CA ILE A 106 10.87 1.82 -18.60
C ILE A 106 9.47 1.63 -18.01
N THR A 107 9.14 0.41 -17.61
CA THR A 107 8.03 0.08 -16.72
C THR A 107 8.41 0.47 -15.30
N GLN A 108 7.85 1.56 -14.80
CA GLN A 108 8.19 2.09 -13.48
C GLN A 108 7.72 1.15 -12.36
N LEU A 109 8.61 0.86 -11.39
CA LEU A 109 8.33 -0.02 -10.23
C LEU A 109 8.26 0.74 -8.90
N LEU A 110 8.97 1.86 -8.80
CA LEU A 110 8.94 2.74 -7.63
C LEU A 110 9.07 4.21 -8.09
N THR A 111 8.36 5.11 -7.42
CA THR A 111 8.32 6.56 -7.67
C THR A 111 8.83 7.31 -6.44
N GLY A 112 9.11 8.62 -6.57
CA GLY A 112 9.36 9.49 -5.41
C GLY A 112 10.80 9.50 -4.89
N ARG A 113 11.76 8.98 -5.66
CA ARG A 113 13.19 9.05 -5.32
C ARG A 113 13.77 10.39 -5.75
N THR A 114 14.87 10.82 -5.12
CA THR A 114 15.52 12.08 -5.48
C THR A 114 16.47 11.89 -6.66
N ALA A 115 16.33 12.72 -7.70
CA ALA A 115 17.24 12.69 -8.86
C ALA A 115 18.67 13.09 -8.45
N GLY A 116 19.66 12.41 -9.05
CA GLY A 116 21.08 12.71 -8.80
C GLY A 116 21.70 12.02 -7.58
N LEU A 117 20.96 11.17 -6.86
CA LEU A 117 21.53 10.32 -5.81
C LEU A 117 22.27 9.11 -6.40
N PHE A 118 23.35 8.69 -5.73
CA PHE A 118 24.01 7.45 -6.06
C PHE A 118 23.15 6.28 -5.59
N HIS A 119 22.98 5.33 -6.49
CA HIS A 119 22.22 4.12 -6.24
C HIS A 119 23.22 3.01 -5.95
N SER A 120 23.05 2.32 -4.84
CA SER A 120 23.71 1.05 -4.58
C SER A 120 22.64 0.00 -4.39
N SER A 121 22.84 -1.12 -5.05
CA SER A 121 22.13 -2.34 -4.71
C SER A 121 23.09 -3.25 -3.98
N ASP A 122 22.56 -3.93 -2.99
CA ASP A 122 23.19 -5.11 -2.45
C ASP A 122 22.23 -6.28 -2.59
N MET A 123 22.77 -7.45 -2.85
CA MET A 123 21.97 -8.67 -2.92
C MET A 123 22.11 -9.40 -1.60
N LEU A 124 20.97 -9.67 -0.97
CA LEU A 124 20.91 -10.59 0.14
C LEU A 124 19.89 -11.68 -0.22
N ASP A 125 20.42 -12.85 -0.54
CA ASP A 125 19.69 -14.00 -1.09
C ASP A 125 18.98 -13.71 -2.43
N ARG A 126 17.66 -13.94 -2.47
CA ARG A 126 16.80 -13.69 -3.63
C ARG A 126 16.31 -12.24 -3.72
N PHE A 127 16.52 -11.44 -2.68
CA PHE A 127 16.04 -10.07 -2.66
C PHE A 127 17.16 -9.11 -3.02
N MET A 128 16.87 -8.19 -3.92
CA MET A 128 17.79 -7.10 -4.21
C MET A 128 17.39 -5.89 -3.39
N TYR A 129 18.25 -5.50 -2.47
CA TYR A 129 18.05 -4.32 -1.65
C TYR A 129 18.60 -3.14 -2.40
N VAL A 130 17.74 -2.17 -2.68
CA VAL A 130 18.15 -0.94 -3.34
C VAL A 130 18.16 0.15 -2.29
N SER A 131 19.34 0.70 -2.04
CA SER A 131 19.52 1.89 -1.25
C SER A 131 19.92 3.04 -2.17
N ASN A 132 19.36 4.23 -1.94
CA ASN A 132 19.97 5.44 -2.48
C ASN A 132 20.85 6.03 -1.41
N TYR A 133 22.13 5.81 -1.59
CA TYR A 133 23.13 6.25 -0.64
C TYR A 133 23.87 7.44 -1.25
N ASN A 134 23.68 8.63 -0.68
CA ASN A 134 24.63 9.72 -0.88
C ASN A 134 25.72 9.59 0.19
N PRO A 135 26.98 9.28 -0.17
CA PRO A 135 28.06 9.09 0.79
C PRO A 135 28.34 10.31 1.67
N ASP A 136 27.96 11.50 1.21
CA ASP A 136 28.17 12.74 1.93
C ASP A 136 26.95 13.16 2.78
N ARG A 137 25.82 12.43 2.69
CA ARG A 137 24.56 12.76 3.37
C ARG A 137 23.82 11.51 3.90
N VAL A 138 24.40 10.88 4.92
CA VAL A 138 23.80 9.74 5.62
C VAL A 138 22.46 10.15 6.25
N GLY A 139 21.37 9.52 5.81
CA GLY A 139 20.01 9.73 6.35
C GLY A 139 19.10 10.64 5.51
N GLU A 140 19.58 11.26 4.43
CA GLU A 140 18.73 12.03 3.52
C GLU A 140 18.17 11.17 2.37
N GLY A 141 16.96 10.64 2.59
CA GLY A 141 16.02 10.30 1.52
C GLY A 141 16.33 9.06 0.70
N ASP A 142 16.02 7.87 1.25
CA ASP A 142 15.18 6.83 0.62
C ASP A 142 15.05 5.62 1.58
N ASP A 143 13.84 5.06 1.70
CA ASP A 143 13.58 3.82 2.44
C ASP A 143 14.38 2.67 1.81
N LEU A 144 14.99 1.80 2.62
CA LEU A 144 15.55 0.57 2.07
C LEU A 144 14.39 -0.25 1.50
N VAL A 145 14.43 -0.50 0.20
CA VAL A 145 13.44 -1.31 -0.50
C VAL A 145 14.07 -2.63 -0.92
N LYS A 146 13.33 -3.72 -0.76
CA LYS A 146 13.67 -5.06 -1.23
C LYS A 146 12.89 -5.34 -2.51
N TYR A 147 13.57 -5.79 -3.55
CA TYR A 147 12.93 -6.29 -4.76
C TYR A 147 12.85 -7.82 -4.70
N ASP A 148 11.67 -8.38 -4.88
CA ASP A 148 11.44 -9.83 -4.88
C ASP A 148 11.32 -10.47 -6.27
N GLY A 149 11.41 -9.63 -7.30
CA GLY A 149 11.28 -10.03 -8.69
C GLY A 149 9.97 -9.68 -9.35
N ALA A 150 8.92 -9.44 -8.58
CA ALA A 150 7.68 -8.87 -9.07
C ALA A 150 7.57 -7.41 -8.61
N VAL A 151 7.77 -7.16 -7.32
CA VAL A 151 7.50 -5.89 -6.65
C VAL A 151 8.65 -5.43 -5.75
N MET A 152 8.76 -4.12 -5.57
CA MET A 152 9.61 -3.50 -4.55
C MET A 152 8.79 -3.34 -3.26
N THR A 153 9.22 -3.95 -2.16
CA THR A 153 8.58 -3.84 -0.84
C THR A 153 9.53 -3.19 0.16
N LYS A 154 8.97 -2.62 1.23
CA LYS A 154 9.79 -1.92 2.24
C LYS A 154 10.53 -2.90 3.15
N TRP A 155 11.69 -2.49 3.62
CA TRP A 155 12.43 -3.17 4.68
C TRP A 155 11.93 -2.73 6.06
N GLY A 156 11.76 -3.68 6.99
CA GLY A 156 11.27 -3.43 8.35
C GLY A 156 10.22 -4.45 8.81
N VAL A 157 9.72 -4.29 10.03
CA VAL A 157 8.63 -5.11 10.60
C VAL A 157 7.30 -4.40 10.39
N GLU A 158 6.28 -5.17 10.03
CA GLU A 158 4.89 -4.72 9.94
C GLU A 158 4.41 -4.09 11.27
N ALA A 159 3.54 -3.08 11.20
CA ALA A 159 2.99 -2.47 12.42
C ALA A 159 1.99 -3.41 13.11
N PRO A 160 1.75 -3.29 14.43
CA PRO A 160 0.57 -3.90 15.04
C PRO A 160 -0.70 -3.44 14.32
N GLY A 161 -1.56 -4.39 13.92
CA GLY A 161 -2.76 -4.08 13.14
C GLY A 161 -2.47 -3.76 11.69
N GLY A 162 -1.31 -4.15 11.18
CA GLY A 162 -0.90 -3.97 9.79
C GLY A 162 -1.22 -5.18 8.91
N LYS A 163 -1.39 -6.36 9.50
CA LYS A 163 -1.55 -7.60 8.75
C LYS A 163 -2.94 -7.67 8.12
N GLU A 164 -2.93 -7.82 6.81
CA GLU A 164 -4.11 -7.99 5.98
C GLU A 164 -4.47 -9.48 5.87
N THR A 165 -5.74 -9.82 6.12
CA THR A 165 -6.30 -11.15 5.83
C THR A 165 -7.48 -10.97 4.90
N VAL A 166 -7.40 -11.56 3.71
CA VAL A 166 -8.52 -11.57 2.76
C VAL A 166 -9.63 -12.46 3.33
N ILE A 167 -10.82 -11.89 3.52
CA ILE A 167 -11.96 -12.60 4.10
C ILE A 167 -12.92 -13.10 3.01
N ASP A 168 -13.07 -12.33 1.94
CA ASP A 168 -13.97 -12.66 0.84
C ASP A 168 -13.45 -12.02 -0.44
N GLU A 169 -13.16 -12.87 -1.43
CA GLU A 169 -12.83 -12.43 -2.77
C GLU A 169 -14.11 -12.20 -3.56
N PHE A 170 -14.11 -11.18 -4.41
CA PHE A 170 -15.20 -10.86 -5.33
C PHE A 170 -14.82 -11.41 -6.70
N ASP A 171 -14.51 -12.70 -6.75
CA ASP A 171 -14.05 -13.43 -7.92
C ASP A 171 -15.17 -13.75 -8.92
N SER A 172 -16.42 -13.80 -8.45
CA SER A 172 -17.59 -14.15 -9.27
C SER A 172 -18.72 -13.13 -9.17
N ALA A 173 -19.05 -12.48 -10.28
CA ALA A 173 -20.24 -11.69 -10.54
C ALA A 173 -21.54 -12.46 -10.27
N ALA A 174 -21.55 -13.78 -10.43
CA ALA A 174 -22.72 -14.61 -10.13
C ALA A 174 -23.03 -14.67 -8.63
N SER A 175 -22.08 -14.31 -7.75
CA SER A 175 -22.31 -14.18 -6.31
C SER A 175 -23.01 -12.88 -5.91
N TRP A 176 -23.25 -11.98 -6.86
CA TRP A 176 -23.84 -10.66 -6.63
C TRP A 176 -25.20 -10.54 -7.30
N THR A 177 -26.13 -9.89 -6.59
CA THR A 177 -27.34 -9.33 -7.19
C THR A 177 -27.04 -7.88 -7.56
N SER A 178 -27.51 -7.41 -8.71
CA SER A 178 -27.32 -6.02 -9.16
C SER A 178 -28.63 -5.38 -9.56
N GLU A 179 -28.74 -4.08 -9.33
CA GLU A 179 -29.80 -3.24 -9.87
C GLU A 179 -29.18 -2.05 -10.59
N ASN A 180 -29.67 -1.78 -11.79
CA ASN A 180 -29.20 -0.69 -12.63
C ASN A 180 -27.69 -0.78 -12.96
N CYS A 181 -27.10 -1.98 -13.06
CA CYS A 181 -25.77 -2.18 -13.63
C CYS A 181 -25.62 -3.62 -14.18
N THR A 182 -24.54 -3.86 -14.92
CA THR A 182 -24.12 -5.18 -15.39
C THR A 182 -22.84 -5.57 -14.67
N LEU A 183 -22.79 -6.82 -14.21
CA LEU A 183 -21.64 -7.41 -13.55
C LEU A 183 -20.98 -8.42 -14.48
N THR A 184 -19.66 -8.42 -14.53
CA THR A 184 -18.89 -9.41 -15.27
C THR A 184 -17.73 -9.89 -14.41
N ASP A 185 -17.52 -11.21 -14.40
CA ASP A 185 -16.29 -11.79 -13.85
C ASP A 185 -15.12 -11.14 -14.59
N GLN A 186 -14.08 -10.77 -13.85
CA GLN A 186 -12.80 -10.49 -14.47
C GLN A 186 -12.18 -11.84 -14.87
N ALA A 187 -12.76 -12.47 -15.91
CA ALA A 187 -12.21 -13.69 -16.46
C ALA A 187 -10.74 -13.46 -16.82
N ASN A 188 -9.94 -14.52 -16.74
CA ASN A 188 -8.60 -14.68 -17.34
C ASN A 188 -8.63 -14.45 -18.86
N ALA A 189 -9.11 -13.29 -19.30
CA ALA A 189 -9.27 -12.93 -20.67
C ALA A 189 -7.88 -12.58 -21.17
N THR A 190 -7.47 -13.35 -22.18
CA THR A 190 -6.23 -13.23 -22.95
C THR A 190 -6.03 -11.85 -23.61
N ALA A 191 -6.95 -10.91 -23.38
CA ALA A 191 -6.90 -9.53 -23.82
C ALA A 191 -7.67 -8.61 -22.84
N GLY A 192 -7.04 -8.23 -21.73
CA GLY A 192 -7.58 -7.23 -20.81
C GLY A 192 -6.81 -7.19 -19.49
N HIS A 193 -6.69 -6.00 -18.89
CA HIS A 193 -6.01 -5.80 -17.61
C HIS A 193 -6.66 -6.66 -16.51
N VAL A 194 -6.02 -7.75 -16.11
CA VAL A 194 -6.39 -8.61 -14.96
C VAL A 194 -5.87 -7.94 -13.66
N THR A 195 -6.56 -8.09 -12.53
CA THR A 195 -5.99 -7.71 -11.22
C THR A 195 -4.79 -8.62 -10.93
N TRP A 196 -3.88 -8.23 -10.03
CA TRP A 196 -2.67 -9.03 -9.81
C TRP A 196 -2.98 -10.42 -9.25
N ASP A 197 -4.06 -10.54 -8.50
CA ASP A 197 -4.60 -11.79 -7.95
C ASP A 197 -5.63 -12.48 -8.86
N GLY A 198 -6.10 -11.82 -9.92
CA GLY A 198 -7.12 -12.38 -10.81
C GLY A 198 -8.56 -12.33 -10.29
N SER A 199 -8.77 -11.76 -9.11
CA SER A 199 -10.07 -11.76 -8.43
C SER A 199 -10.64 -10.34 -8.38
N ALA A 200 -11.64 -10.04 -9.21
CA ALA A 200 -12.49 -8.87 -9.05
C ALA A 200 -13.77 -8.96 -9.90
N VAL A 201 -14.83 -8.34 -9.42
CA VAL A 201 -16.05 -8.11 -10.19
C VAL A 201 -15.93 -6.77 -10.90
N ARG A 202 -16.04 -6.81 -12.23
CA ARG A 202 -16.18 -5.61 -13.05
C ARG A 202 -17.64 -5.19 -13.10
N ILE A 203 -17.87 -3.90 -12.87
CA ILE A 203 -19.18 -3.25 -12.85
C ILE A 203 -19.24 -2.24 -14.00
N ASP A 204 -20.24 -2.39 -14.86
CA ASP A 204 -20.58 -1.46 -15.92
C ASP A 204 -22.03 -0.97 -15.74
N HIS A 205 -22.22 0.34 -15.60
CA HIS A 205 -23.51 1.03 -15.56
C HIS A 205 -23.85 1.60 -16.94
N GLU A 206 -24.88 1.03 -17.60
CA GLU A 206 -25.37 1.45 -18.91
C GLU A 206 -26.85 1.86 -18.86
N PHE A 207 -27.13 3.18 -18.97
CA PHE A 207 -28.47 3.78 -19.11
C PHE A 207 -29.56 3.19 -18.21
N TYR A 208 -29.71 3.76 -17.01
CA TYR A 208 -30.85 3.48 -16.15
C TYR A 208 -31.55 4.77 -15.71
N THR A 209 -32.86 4.69 -15.46
CA THR A 209 -33.71 5.84 -15.12
C THR A 209 -33.49 6.39 -13.71
N SER A 210 -32.47 5.91 -13.00
CA SER A 210 -32.16 6.24 -11.62
C SER A 210 -30.79 6.91 -11.51
N GLY A 211 -30.65 7.87 -10.59
CA GLY A 211 -29.40 8.57 -10.32
C GLY A 211 -28.43 7.76 -9.45
N GLN A 212 -28.57 6.43 -9.46
CA GLN A 212 -27.80 5.49 -8.64
C GLN A 212 -27.87 4.05 -9.22
N PHE A 213 -26.87 3.24 -8.90
CA PHE A 213 -26.89 1.79 -9.13
C PHE A 213 -26.31 1.07 -7.94
N PHE A 214 -26.62 -0.21 -7.77
CA PHE A 214 -26.05 -0.98 -6.67
C PHE A 214 -25.82 -2.43 -7.03
N LEU A 215 -24.98 -3.05 -6.21
CA LEU A 215 -24.82 -4.49 -6.15
C LEU A 215 -24.72 -4.93 -4.69
N GLU A 216 -25.21 -6.13 -4.44
CA GLU A 216 -25.29 -6.69 -3.10
C GLU A 216 -24.97 -8.18 -3.11
N LYS A 217 -24.39 -8.66 -2.01
CA LYS A 217 -23.93 -10.03 -1.83
C LYS A 217 -24.26 -10.52 -0.43
N ASN A 218 -24.72 -11.75 -0.37
CA ASN A 218 -24.78 -12.52 0.87
C ASN A 218 -23.42 -13.17 1.11
N HIS A 219 -22.93 -13.09 2.34
CA HIS A 219 -21.66 -13.64 2.76
C HIS A 219 -21.86 -14.82 3.71
N ASN A 220 -20.94 -15.77 3.67
CA ASN A 220 -20.93 -16.95 4.54
C ASN A 220 -20.54 -16.65 6.00
N HIS A 221 -20.61 -15.37 6.42
CA HIS A 221 -20.16 -14.80 7.69
C HIS A 221 -18.70 -14.34 7.70
N PHE A 222 -18.46 -13.03 7.85
CA PHE A 222 -17.09 -12.49 7.91
C PHE A 222 -16.79 -11.54 9.07
N TYR A 223 -17.79 -11.21 9.89
CA TYR A 223 -17.58 -10.37 11.09
C TYR A 223 -18.54 -10.80 12.19
N THR A 224 -18.05 -11.35 13.30
CA THR A 224 -18.87 -11.70 14.47
C THR A 224 -18.66 -10.64 15.58
N GLN A 225 -19.66 -9.78 15.82
CA GLN A 225 -19.71 -9.06 17.08
C GLN A 225 -20.27 -10.02 18.14
N GLY A 226 -19.47 -11.01 18.58
CA GLY A 226 -20.02 -12.02 19.50
C GLY A 226 -19.26 -13.33 19.72
N ASP A 227 -18.02 -13.50 19.26
CA ASP A 227 -17.19 -14.55 19.90
C ASP A 227 -17.17 -14.20 21.41
N GLU A 228 -17.61 -15.13 22.30
CA GLU A 228 -18.21 -14.98 23.65
C GLU A 228 -17.41 -14.17 24.72
N ARG A 229 -16.48 -13.30 24.31
CA ARG A 229 -15.53 -12.55 25.13
C ARG A 229 -16.05 -11.12 25.33
N ALA A 230 -16.80 -10.97 26.41
CA ALA A 230 -17.60 -9.83 26.85
C ALA A 230 -16.88 -8.47 27.11
N ASN A 231 -16.06 -7.95 26.21
CA ASN A 231 -15.59 -6.55 26.32
C ASN A 231 -15.60 -5.82 24.97
N GLU A 232 -16.46 -4.79 24.91
CA GLU A 232 -16.69 -3.87 23.79
C GLU A 232 -15.53 -2.89 23.51
N SER A 233 -14.40 -3.01 24.21
CA SER A 233 -13.32 -2.02 24.19
C SER A 233 -12.14 -2.35 23.26
N ALA A 234 -12.23 -3.41 22.46
CA ALA A 234 -11.32 -3.66 21.34
C ALA A 234 -11.80 -2.89 20.11
N ILE A 235 -10.91 -2.14 19.46
CA ILE A 235 -11.13 -1.67 18.09
C ILE A 235 -11.08 -2.92 17.21
N ARG A 236 -12.21 -3.64 17.12
CA ARG A 236 -12.33 -4.86 16.32
C ARG A 236 -12.21 -4.50 14.85
N ASN A 237 -11.47 -5.36 14.15
CA ASN A 237 -11.30 -5.55 12.71
C ASN A 237 -11.78 -4.35 11.88
N ARG A 238 -10.82 -3.48 11.56
CA ARG A 238 -10.95 -2.59 10.41
C ARG A 238 -11.21 -3.52 9.22
N ILE A 239 -12.39 -3.46 8.63
CA ILE A 239 -12.64 -4.17 7.38
C ILE A 239 -12.29 -3.17 6.29
N SER A 240 -11.49 -3.57 5.32
CA SER A 240 -11.30 -2.79 4.10
C SER A 240 -11.88 -3.51 2.92
N PHE A 241 -12.33 -2.75 1.93
CA PHE A 241 -12.48 -3.30 0.59
C PHE A 241 -11.72 -2.47 -0.42
N PHE A 242 -11.44 -3.09 -1.56
CA PHE A 242 -10.72 -2.48 -2.65
C PHE A 242 -11.69 -2.15 -3.77
N THR A 243 -11.66 -0.89 -4.21
CA THR A 243 -12.40 -0.47 -5.39
C THR A 243 -11.50 0.25 -6.37
N TYR A 244 -11.54 -0.19 -7.62
CA TYR A 244 -10.91 0.54 -8.71
C TYR A 244 -11.92 1.49 -9.34
N LEU A 245 -11.62 2.78 -9.32
CA LEU A 245 -12.40 3.80 -10.03
C LEU A 245 -11.67 4.20 -11.32
N PRO A 246 -12.26 3.97 -12.51
CA PRO A 246 -11.62 4.31 -13.78
C PRO A 246 -11.30 5.79 -13.89
N ARG A 247 -10.22 6.08 -14.61
CA ARG A 247 -9.82 7.46 -14.89
C ARG A 247 -10.94 8.24 -15.58
N GLY A 248 -11.14 9.48 -15.16
CA GLY A 248 -12.18 10.40 -15.64
C GLY A 248 -13.53 10.28 -14.91
N THR A 249 -13.80 9.21 -14.16
CA THR A 249 -15.13 8.98 -13.56
C THR A 249 -15.45 9.91 -12.38
N LEU A 250 -14.42 10.32 -11.61
CA LEU A 250 -14.55 11.29 -10.53
C LEU A 250 -14.32 12.72 -11.02
N THR A 251 -13.37 12.90 -11.95
CA THR A 251 -12.95 14.24 -12.43
C THR A 251 -13.97 14.85 -13.38
N ALA A 252 -14.60 14.06 -14.26
CA ALA A 252 -15.59 14.57 -15.21
C ALA A 252 -16.75 15.28 -14.51
N SER A 253 -17.13 14.83 -13.29
CA SER A 253 -18.18 15.49 -12.52
C SER A 253 -17.77 16.85 -11.95
N LEU A 254 -16.47 17.07 -11.73
CA LEU A 254 -15.93 18.33 -11.19
C LEU A 254 -15.72 19.39 -12.27
N THR A 255 -15.39 18.99 -13.50
CA THR A 255 -15.06 19.93 -14.59
C THR A 255 -16.26 20.34 -15.45
N ASN A 256 -17.31 19.52 -15.50
CA ASN A 256 -18.53 19.83 -16.23
C ASN A 256 -19.76 19.18 -15.55
N PRO A 257 -20.62 19.93 -14.87
CA PRO A 257 -21.75 19.36 -14.12
C PRO A 257 -22.83 18.72 -15.00
N THR A 258 -22.76 18.89 -16.33
CA THR A 258 -23.62 18.18 -17.30
C THR A 258 -23.02 16.85 -17.78
N ASP A 259 -21.77 16.52 -17.41
CA ASP A 259 -21.11 15.27 -17.83
C ASP A 259 -21.39 14.08 -16.91
N ALA A 260 -21.24 12.91 -17.54
CA ALA A 260 -21.57 11.57 -17.09
C ALA A 260 -20.59 10.99 -16.03
N GLY A 261 -20.46 11.64 -14.87
CA GLY A 261 -19.63 11.15 -13.75
C GLY A 261 -20.38 10.83 -12.46
N PHE A 262 -19.65 10.44 -11.41
CA PHE A 262 -20.20 10.30 -10.07
C PHE A 262 -20.68 11.64 -9.48
N ARG A 263 -21.56 11.63 -8.48
CA ARG A 263 -22.05 12.87 -7.84
C ARG A 263 -20.93 13.75 -7.28
N THR A 264 -21.09 15.06 -7.38
CA THR A 264 -20.20 16.05 -6.75
C THR A 264 -20.63 16.45 -5.34
N ASN A 265 -21.92 16.32 -5.03
CA ASN A 265 -22.49 16.61 -3.71
C ASN A 265 -23.12 15.35 -3.12
N GLY A 266 -22.83 15.07 -1.85
CA GLY A 266 -23.22 13.84 -1.17
C GLY A 266 -22.26 12.65 -1.41
N PRO A 267 -22.68 11.42 -1.05
CA PRO A 267 -21.89 10.23 -1.27
C PRO A 267 -21.74 9.92 -2.76
N VAL A 268 -20.56 9.46 -3.15
CA VAL A 268 -20.27 8.81 -4.43
C VAL A 268 -20.56 7.31 -4.31
N ILE A 269 -20.16 6.72 -3.19
CA ILE A 269 -20.42 5.33 -2.83
C ILE A 269 -20.91 5.28 -1.38
N SER A 270 -22.00 4.58 -1.15
CA SER A 270 -22.47 4.18 0.18
C SER A 270 -22.29 2.66 0.30
N VAL A 271 -21.72 2.21 1.41
CA VAL A 271 -21.57 0.80 1.73
C VAL A 271 -22.50 0.48 2.88
N TYR A 272 -23.43 -0.41 2.64
CA TYR A 272 -24.34 -0.94 3.65
C TYR A 272 -23.85 -2.32 4.07
N VAL A 273 -23.73 -2.53 5.37
CA VAL A 273 -23.34 -3.82 5.93
C VAL A 273 -24.43 -4.23 6.92
N SER A 274 -25.00 -5.42 6.75
CA SER A 274 -26.15 -5.92 7.50
C SER A 274 -25.90 -7.32 8.05
N PRO A 275 -26.36 -7.62 9.27
CA PRO A 275 -26.41 -8.98 9.79
C PRO A 275 -27.64 -9.78 9.35
N ASP A 276 -28.63 -9.10 8.79
CA ASP A 276 -29.81 -9.74 8.22
C ASP A 276 -29.51 -10.23 6.80
N ALA A 277 -30.38 -11.09 6.28
CA ALA A 277 -30.32 -11.53 4.88
C ALA A 277 -30.68 -10.43 3.86
N ASP A 278 -31.05 -9.24 4.34
CA ASP A 278 -31.47 -8.10 3.54
C ASP A 278 -30.94 -6.77 4.14
N THR A 279 -30.75 -5.75 3.30
CA THR A 279 -30.35 -4.39 3.68
C THR A 279 -31.55 -3.46 3.82
N THR A 280 -32.54 -3.87 4.63
CA THR A 280 -33.56 -2.91 5.03
C THR A 280 -32.89 -1.79 5.85
N LEU A 281 -33.29 -0.54 5.61
CA LEU A 281 -32.67 0.67 6.21
C LEU A 281 -32.60 0.65 7.75
N ASN A 282 -33.33 -0.26 8.39
CA ASN A 282 -33.50 -0.28 9.84
C ASN A 282 -32.48 -1.18 10.56
N ASN A 283 -31.66 -1.98 9.86
CA ASN A 283 -30.68 -2.86 10.50
C ASN A 283 -29.36 -2.99 9.71
N SER A 284 -28.75 -1.86 9.35
CA SER A 284 -27.44 -1.87 8.68
C SER A 284 -26.54 -0.73 9.13
N TRP A 285 -25.23 -0.94 9.03
CA TRP A 285 -24.23 0.13 9.06
C TRP A 285 -24.12 0.76 7.68
N GLN A 286 -24.24 2.07 7.59
CA GLN A 286 -24.03 2.83 6.36
C GLN A 286 -22.73 3.64 6.42
N PHE A 287 -21.84 3.42 5.45
CA PHE A 287 -20.59 4.16 5.27
C PHE A 287 -20.66 4.95 3.96
N ASP A 288 -20.65 6.27 4.05
CA ASP A 288 -20.76 7.20 2.94
C ASP A 288 -19.40 7.78 2.56
N PHE A 289 -18.95 7.56 1.32
CA PHE A 289 -17.71 8.13 0.83
C PHE A 289 -18.02 9.13 -0.28
N SER A 290 -17.73 10.40 0.00
CA SER A 290 -17.93 11.50 -0.96
C SER A 290 -16.77 11.56 -1.97
N ASN A 291 -16.93 12.35 -3.03
CA ASN A 291 -15.90 12.53 -4.06
C ASN A 291 -14.54 12.98 -3.45
N GLY A 292 -14.57 13.83 -2.41
CA GLY A 292 -13.35 14.26 -1.71
C GLY A 292 -12.63 13.17 -0.91
N ASN A 293 -13.23 12.00 -0.73
CA ASN A 293 -12.63 10.88 0.00
C ASN A 293 -11.97 9.83 -0.92
N LEU A 294 -12.16 9.94 -2.23
CA LEU A 294 -11.79 8.91 -3.20
C LEU A 294 -10.86 9.48 -4.27
N PHE A 295 -10.16 8.62 -4.98
CA PHE A 295 -9.36 8.99 -6.15
C PHE A 295 -9.53 7.98 -7.29
N GLU A 296 -9.16 8.38 -8.51
CA GLU A 296 -9.20 7.50 -9.67
C GLU A 296 -8.02 6.51 -9.61
N GLY A 297 -8.30 5.21 -9.71
CA GLY A 297 -7.35 4.13 -9.42
C GLY A 297 -7.87 3.20 -8.31
N TRP A 298 -6.96 2.41 -7.73
CA TRP A 298 -7.27 1.53 -6.61
C TRP A 298 -7.40 2.32 -5.32
N ASN A 299 -8.60 2.31 -4.75
CA ASN A 299 -8.91 2.84 -3.43
C ASN A 299 -9.01 1.67 -2.46
N LYS A 300 -8.38 1.83 -1.31
CA LYS A 300 -8.59 0.96 -0.15
C LYS A 300 -9.48 1.70 0.84
N ILE A 301 -10.71 1.22 1.02
CA ILE A 301 -11.73 1.89 1.79
C ILE A 301 -11.92 1.18 3.12
N ASN A 302 -11.64 1.86 4.23
CA ASN A 302 -11.77 1.32 5.58
C ASN A 302 -13.19 1.53 6.12
N LEU A 303 -13.86 0.45 6.48
CA LEU A 303 -15.12 0.41 7.22
C LEU A 303 -14.81 0.40 8.72
N ASN A 304 -15.08 1.52 9.38
CA ASN A 304 -14.77 1.68 10.80
C ASN A 304 -16.02 1.51 11.68
N PHE A 305 -16.10 0.37 12.36
CA PHE A 305 -17.20 0.01 13.25
C PHE A 305 -17.07 0.58 14.68
N THR A 306 -16.06 1.41 14.97
CA THR A 306 -15.86 1.95 16.33
C THR A 306 -16.86 3.01 16.75
N ALA A 307 -17.53 3.66 15.79
CA ALA A 307 -18.63 4.56 16.11
C ALA A 307 -19.83 3.68 16.50
N GLY A 308 -20.19 3.67 17.79
CA GLY A 308 -21.30 2.87 18.30
C GLY A 308 -22.63 3.12 17.56
N PRO A 309 -23.66 2.30 17.80
CA PRO A 309 -24.93 2.35 17.09
C PRO A 309 -25.55 3.77 17.11
N PRO A 310 -25.88 4.35 15.95
CA PRO A 310 -26.53 5.66 15.87
C PRO A 310 -27.95 5.69 16.46
N GLY A 311 -28.06 5.87 17.78
CA GLY A 311 -29.33 6.07 18.50
C GLY A 311 -29.44 7.41 19.23
N GLY A 312 -28.35 8.16 19.35
CA GLY A 312 -28.34 9.44 20.05
C GLY A 312 -27.25 10.35 19.55
N GLY A 313 -27.56 11.18 18.54
CA GLY A 313 -26.81 12.39 18.17
C GLY A 313 -25.31 12.41 18.45
N HIS A 314 -24.54 11.42 17.97
CA HIS A 314 -23.09 11.45 18.13
C HIS A 314 -22.47 12.39 17.09
N SER A 315 -22.06 13.57 17.52
CA SER A 315 -21.43 14.62 16.71
C SER A 315 -19.97 14.31 16.31
N ALA A 316 -19.50 13.06 16.48
CA ALA A 316 -18.09 12.69 16.37
C ALA A 316 -17.82 11.47 15.46
N ALA A 317 -18.80 11.06 14.64
CA ALA A 317 -18.52 10.07 13.61
C ALA A 317 -17.49 10.65 12.62
N PRO A 318 -16.46 9.89 12.20
CA PRO A 318 -15.54 10.34 11.16
C PRO A 318 -16.30 10.82 9.92
N ALA A 319 -15.74 11.80 9.19
CA ALA A 319 -16.37 12.31 7.97
C ALA A 319 -16.70 11.14 7.03
N GLY A 320 -18.00 10.97 6.73
CA GLY A 320 -18.51 9.87 5.90
C GLY A 320 -19.34 8.79 6.61
N GLN A 321 -19.86 9.02 7.82
CA GLN A 321 -20.75 8.06 8.49
C GLN A 321 -22.10 8.72 8.81
N ASN A 322 -23.18 8.24 8.18
CA ASN A 322 -24.53 8.76 8.38
C ASN A 322 -25.48 7.62 8.74
N PHE A 323 -25.89 7.59 10.01
CA PHE A 323 -27.03 6.85 10.57
C PHE A 323 -26.98 5.30 10.48
N GLY A 324 -27.67 4.68 11.44
CA GLY A 324 -27.76 3.23 11.60
C GLY A 324 -28.42 2.92 12.94
N HIS A 325 -29.36 1.99 12.99
CA HIS A 325 -29.89 1.47 14.24
C HIS A 325 -29.35 0.06 14.40
N PHE A 326 -28.62 -0.21 15.48
CA PHE A 326 -28.14 -1.57 15.76
C PHE A 326 -28.27 -1.91 17.24
N TYR A 327 -28.69 -3.15 17.52
CA TYR A 327 -28.75 -3.76 18.84
C TYR A 327 -27.61 -4.80 18.95
N PRO A 328 -26.57 -4.57 19.78
CA PRO A 328 -25.22 -4.98 19.38
C PRO A 328 -24.72 -6.38 19.75
N GLU A 329 -25.50 -7.27 20.36
CA GLU A 329 -24.78 -8.23 21.21
C GLU A 329 -24.26 -9.52 20.55
N GLU A 330 -24.74 -9.97 19.38
CA GLU A 330 -24.30 -11.29 18.84
C GLU A 330 -24.30 -11.46 17.31
N GLN A 331 -24.50 -10.42 16.51
CA GLN A 331 -24.81 -10.64 15.09
C GLN A 331 -23.59 -10.59 14.17
N VAL A 332 -23.60 -11.51 13.21
CA VAL A 332 -22.57 -11.62 12.19
C VAL A 332 -22.96 -10.81 10.97
N VAL A 333 -22.03 -10.09 10.32
CA VAL A 333 -22.29 -9.54 8.98
C VAL A 333 -22.58 -10.69 8.00
N LYS A 334 -23.77 -10.66 7.42
CA LYS A 334 -24.26 -11.64 6.43
C LYS A 334 -24.48 -11.03 5.07
N HIS A 335 -24.58 -9.72 4.97
CA HIS A 335 -24.98 -9.07 3.75
C HIS A 335 -24.25 -7.73 3.59
N THR A 336 -23.80 -7.47 2.37
CA THR A 336 -23.25 -6.17 1.97
C THR A 336 -23.99 -5.65 0.75
N LYS A 337 -24.25 -4.35 0.72
CA LYS A 337 -24.66 -3.61 -0.48
C LYS A 337 -23.73 -2.43 -0.76
N PHE A 338 -23.20 -2.36 -1.97
CA PHE A 338 -22.47 -1.21 -2.50
C PHE A 338 -23.39 -0.40 -3.39
N GLN A 339 -23.70 0.83 -3.00
CA GLN A 339 -24.56 1.74 -3.74
C GLN A 339 -23.75 2.91 -4.26
N PHE A 340 -23.77 3.11 -5.57
CA PHE A 340 -23.06 4.17 -6.26
C PHE A 340 -24.02 5.24 -6.73
N TYR A 341 -23.63 6.50 -6.61
CA TYR A 341 -24.46 7.64 -6.99
C TYR A 341 -23.85 8.40 -8.16
N VAL A 342 -24.65 8.57 -9.21
CA VAL A 342 -24.24 9.27 -10.43
C VAL A 342 -24.87 10.67 -10.50
N GLN A 343 -24.20 11.58 -11.21
CA GLN A 343 -24.61 12.98 -11.30
C GLN A 343 -25.97 13.13 -12.01
N THR A 344 -26.21 12.33 -13.06
CA THR A 344 -27.46 12.33 -13.82
C THR A 344 -27.84 10.90 -14.24
N ASN A 345 -29.12 10.65 -14.50
CA ASN A 345 -29.59 9.34 -14.98
C ASN A 345 -29.05 8.97 -16.38
N ALA A 346 -28.48 9.92 -17.12
CA ALA A 346 -27.85 9.69 -18.42
C ALA A 346 -26.34 9.37 -18.31
N THR A 347 -25.83 9.22 -17.10
CA THR A 347 -24.41 8.98 -16.83
C THR A 347 -24.03 7.54 -17.16
N HIS A 348 -22.89 7.35 -17.81
CA HIS A 348 -22.29 6.03 -18.07
C HIS A 348 -21.02 5.85 -17.27
N ILE A 349 -20.94 4.76 -16.52
CA ILE A 349 -19.73 4.41 -15.76
C ILE A 349 -19.34 2.99 -16.15
N ARG A 350 -18.15 2.80 -16.68
CA ARG A 350 -17.66 1.49 -17.12
C ARG A 350 -16.31 1.18 -16.53
N GLY A 351 -16.11 -0.05 -16.09
CA GLY A 351 -14.85 -0.58 -15.62
C GLY A 351 -14.58 -0.32 -14.14
N VAL A 352 -15.59 0.04 -13.35
CA VAL A 352 -15.45 0.03 -11.89
C VAL A 352 -15.18 -1.40 -11.47
N ARG A 353 -14.26 -1.59 -10.52
CA ARG A 353 -13.98 -2.92 -9.98
C ARG A 353 -14.17 -2.92 -8.48
N LEU A 354 -14.71 -4.02 -7.98
CA LEU A 354 -14.62 -4.39 -6.58
C LEU A 354 -13.85 -5.69 -6.52
N ASP A 355 -12.89 -5.77 -5.61
CA ASP A 355 -11.95 -6.90 -5.55
C ASP A 355 -12.22 -7.78 -4.34
N ARG A 356 -11.92 -7.32 -3.13
CA ARG A 356 -12.02 -8.19 -1.95
C ARG A 356 -12.32 -7.42 -0.68
N TYR A 357 -12.82 -8.16 0.30
CA TYR A 357 -12.78 -7.76 1.70
C TYR A 357 -11.50 -8.25 2.36
N GLU A 358 -10.89 -7.37 3.13
CA GLU A 358 -9.79 -7.66 4.03
C GLU A 358 -10.13 -7.25 5.44
N GLU A 359 -9.72 -8.06 6.42
CA GLU A 359 -9.61 -7.62 7.80
C GLU A 359 -8.17 -7.32 8.16
N PHE A 360 -8.00 -6.36 9.05
CA PHE A 360 -6.74 -6.12 9.74
C PHE A 360 -6.75 -6.87 11.07
N ASP A 361 -5.60 -7.44 11.43
CA ASP A 361 -5.38 -7.94 12.77
C ASP A 361 -5.57 -6.84 13.83
N GLU A 362 -5.75 -7.27 15.08
CA GLU A 362 -5.90 -6.33 16.18
C GLU A 362 -4.59 -5.57 16.39
N GLY A 363 -4.63 -4.25 16.23
CA GLY A 363 -3.45 -3.40 16.37
C GLY A 363 -3.40 -2.54 17.62
N ALA A 364 -4.50 -2.49 18.38
CA ALA A 364 -4.63 -1.69 19.59
C ALA A 364 -4.90 -2.60 20.80
N PRO A 365 -4.33 -2.29 21.98
CA PRO A 365 -4.63 -3.03 23.19
C PRO A 365 -6.02 -2.65 23.71
N VAL A 366 -6.66 -3.57 24.43
CA VAL A 366 -7.92 -3.32 25.13
C VAL A 366 -7.65 -2.75 26.51
N THR A 367 -8.34 -1.66 26.82
CA THR A 367 -8.20 -0.94 28.09
C THR A 367 -9.45 -1.06 28.93
N THR A 368 -9.31 -1.45 30.19
CA THR A 368 -10.39 -1.41 31.19
C THR A 368 -9.92 -0.74 32.48
N VAL A 369 -10.81 -0.01 33.15
CA VAL A 369 -10.49 0.57 34.47
C VAL A 369 -10.45 -0.56 35.49
N SER A 370 -9.44 -0.55 36.37
CA SER A 370 -9.30 -1.52 37.46
C SER A 370 -8.87 -0.83 38.75
N GLY A 371 -9.33 -1.37 39.88
CA GLY A 371 -8.77 -1.14 41.22
C GLY A 371 -8.45 0.31 41.64
N SER A 372 -7.52 0.42 42.59
CA SER A 372 -6.90 1.68 43.01
C SER A 372 -5.46 1.71 42.49
N GLY A 373 -5.07 2.82 41.88
CA GLY A 373 -3.73 3.08 41.34
C GLY A 373 -3.31 4.53 41.56
N SER A 374 -2.44 5.07 40.70
CA SER A 374 -1.84 6.40 40.88
C SER A 374 -2.18 7.42 39.79
N ILE A 375 -3.00 7.03 38.81
CA ILE A 375 -3.31 7.86 37.65
C ILE A 375 -4.75 8.39 37.69
N THR A 376 -4.95 9.58 37.13
CA THR A 376 -6.24 10.26 37.06
C THR A 376 -6.33 10.99 35.71
N GLY A 377 -7.44 10.81 35.00
CA GLY A 377 -7.69 11.47 33.70
C GLY A 377 -7.97 10.49 32.57
N VAL A 378 -8.10 11.02 31.35
CA VAL A 378 -8.34 10.24 30.13
C VAL A 378 -7.01 9.83 29.50
N TYR A 379 -6.85 8.54 29.18
CA TYR A 379 -5.65 7.96 28.61
C TYR A 379 -5.96 7.17 27.34
N SER A 380 -4.96 7.07 26.46
CA SER A 380 -4.99 6.15 25.31
C SER A 380 -3.65 5.41 25.23
N TYR A 381 -3.66 4.25 24.60
CA TYR A 381 -2.52 3.33 24.53
C TYR A 381 -2.18 2.96 23.09
N LYS A 382 -0.90 2.69 22.83
CA LYS A 382 -0.39 2.22 21.54
C LYS A 382 0.66 1.13 21.76
N VAL A 383 0.79 0.26 20.77
CA VAL A 383 1.83 -0.77 20.72
C VAL A 383 2.70 -0.52 19.50
N LEU A 384 3.98 -0.84 19.61
CA LEU A 384 4.86 -1.05 18.46
C LEU A 384 5.65 -2.35 18.67
N TYR A 385 6.08 -2.94 17.56
CA TYR A 385 6.90 -4.15 17.57
C TYR A 385 8.38 -3.79 17.54
N VAL A 386 9.17 -4.57 18.26
CA VAL A 386 10.62 -4.51 18.28
C VAL A 386 11.15 -5.79 17.65
N SER A 387 11.92 -5.65 16.58
CA SER A 387 12.53 -6.79 15.91
C SER A 387 13.72 -7.34 16.72
N LYS A 388 14.13 -8.59 16.47
CA LYS A 388 15.34 -9.21 17.03
C LYS A 388 16.63 -8.44 16.72
N TYR A 389 16.59 -7.51 15.76
CA TYR A 389 17.69 -6.62 15.39
C TYR A 389 17.60 -5.24 16.07
N GLY A 390 16.64 -5.05 16.99
CA GLY A 390 16.39 -3.77 17.66
C GLY A 390 15.71 -2.73 16.78
N GLN A 391 15.23 -3.10 15.59
CA GLN A 391 14.48 -2.20 14.72
C GLN A 391 13.04 -2.09 15.22
N LEU A 392 12.50 -0.88 15.21
CA LEU A 392 11.13 -0.62 15.60
C LEU A 392 10.24 -0.68 14.36
N SER A 393 9.07 -1.33 14.48
CA SER A 393 8.02 -1.18 13.48
C SER A 393 7.38 0.21 13.57
N ASN A 394 6.52 0.52 12.60
CA ASN A 394 5.58 1.62 12.77
C ASN A 394 4.64 1.34 13.96
N VAL A 395 4.20 2.41 14.60
CA VAL A 395 3.30 2.31 15.76
C VAL A 395 1.90 1.89 15.30
N GLY A 396 1.29 0.96 16.03
CA GLY A 396 -0.09 0.51 15.81
C GLY A 396 -1.14 1.58 16.10
N PRO A 397 -2.43 1.30 15.81
CA PRO A 397 -3.54 2.18 16.14
C PRO A 397 -3.64 2.46 17.66
N LYS A 398 -4.23 3.60 18.02
CA LYS A 398 -4.51 3.91 19.44
C LYS A 398 -5.65 3.05 19.97
N SER A 399 -5.64 2.71 21.26
CA SER A 399 -6.80 2.17 21.97
C SER A 399 -7.96 3.18 22.00
N VAL A 400 -9.14 2.70 22.40
CA VAL A 400 -10.23 3.58 22.84
C VAL A 400 -9.75 4.41 24.04
N ASP A 401 -10.24 5.64 24.14
CA ASP A 401 -9.90 6.53 25.24
C ASP A 401 -10.55 6.01 26.54
N ILE A 402 -9.77 5.88 27.60
CA ILE A 402 -10.20 5.30 28.87
C ILE A 402 -10.04 6.32 29.99
N THR A 403 -11.08 6.50 30.80
CA THR A 403 -11.07 7.45 31.92
C THR A 403 -10.67 6.71 33.20
N ALA A 404 -9.49 6.99 33.72
CA ALA A 404 -9.11 6.57 35.06
C ALA A 404 -9.72 7.54 36.09
N ALA A 405 -10.52 7.00 37.02
CA ALA A 405 -11.03 7.72 38.17
C ALA A 405 -9.88 8.21 39.08
N SER A 406 -10.19 9.03 40.09
CA SER A 406 -9.16 9.56 41.01
C SER A 406 -8.37 8.42 41.64
N HIS A 407 -7.06 8.36 41.38
CA HIS A 407 -6.19 7.28 41.83
C HIS A 407 -6.64 5.91 41.29
N GLY A 408 -6.89 5.82 39.98
CA GLY A 408 -7.25 4.58 39.29
C GLY A 408 -6.06 3.80 38.76
N GLN A 409 -6.33 2.57 38.32
CA GLN A 409 -5.45 1.76 37.48
C GLN A 409 -6.17 1.43 36.17
N ILE A 410 -5.41 1.15 35.12
CA ILE A 410 -5.92 0.69 33.83
C ILE A 410 -5.28 -0.65 33.53
N ASN A 411 -6.10 -1.68 33.32
CA ASN A 411 -5.67 -2.97 32.82
C ASN A 411 -5.58 -2.91 31.31
N LEU A 412 -4.44 -3.32 30.77
CA LEU A 412 -4.26 -3.62 29.35
C LEU A 412 -4.42 -5.13 29.16
N THR A 413 -5.28 -5.50 28.24
CA THR A 413 -5.44 -6.89 27.80
C THR A 413 -5.41 -6.91 26.28
N ARG A 414 -5.25 -8.09 25.69
CA ARG A 414 -5.24 -8.26 24.22
C ARG A 414 -4.20 -7.36 23.56
N ILE A 415 -3.02 -7.29 24.16
CA ILE A 415 -1.90 -6.57 23.56
C ILE A 415 -1.55 -7.30 22.25
N PRO A 416 -1.61 -6.60 21.08
CA PRO A 416 -1.34 -7.20 19.78
C PRO A 416 -0.09 -8.08 19.76
N LEU A 417 -0.21 -9.23 19.09
CA LEU A 417 0.90 -10.12 18.77
C LEU A 417 1.20 -10.01 17.29
N SER A 418 2.47 -9.89 16.93
CA SER A 418 2.87 -9.93 15.53
C SER A 418 2.91 -11.38 15.07
N SER A 419 2.40 -11.67 13.87
CA SER A 419 2.76 -12.94 13.20
C SER A 419 4.14 -12.90 12.55
N ASP A 420 4.77 -11.72 12.44
CA ASP A 420 6.14 -11.61 11.97
C ASP A 420 7.11 -12.15 13.04
N SER A 421 7.73 -13.29 12.74
CA SER A 421 8.72 -13.95 13.58
C SER A 421 9.96 -13.09 13.91
N GLN A 422 10.16 -11.97 13.21
CA GLN A 422 11.21 -11.01 13.55
C GLN A 422 10.92 -10.28 14.85
N VAL A 423 9.66 -10.20 15.30
CA VAL A 423 9.25 -9.49 16.51
C VAL A 423 9.58 -10.29 17.77
N VAL A 424 10.38 -9.70 18.65
CA VAL A 424 10.80 -10.32 19.93
C VAL A 424 10.31 -9.56 21.15
N ALA A 425 9.94 -8.29 20.98
CA ALA A 425 9.40 -7.48 22.05
C ALA A 425 8.35 -6.51 21.54
N ARG A 426 7.56 -5.97 22.46
CA ARG A 426 6.50 -5.01 22.21
C ARG A 426 6.67 -3.84 23.14
N ARG A 427 6.75 -2.62 22.60
CA ARG A 427 6.77 -1.42 23.43
C ARG A 427 5.37 -0.83 23.53
N LEU A 428 5.00 -0.54 24.75
CA LEU A 428 3.75 0.11 25.11
C LEU A 428 3.99 1.59 25.30
N TYR A 429 3.09 2.38 24.75
CA TYR A 429 3.06 3.82 24.93
C TYR A 429 1.71 4.23 25.47
N ARG A 430 1.72 5.23 26.34
CA ARG A 430 0.50 5.82 26.94
C ARG A 430 0.54 7.32 26.83
N THR A 431 -0.60 7.96 26.63
CA THR A 431 -0.69 9.42 26.72
C THR A 431 -0.47 9.94 28.15
N VAL A 432 -0.13 11.23 28.28
CA VAL A 432 -0.34 11.97 29.55
C VAL A 432 -1.86 12.10 29.79
N GLY A 433 -2.29 12.12 31.04
CA GLY A 433 -3.72 12.24 31.38
C GLY A 433 -4.35 13.49 30.78
N ASN A 434 -5.46 13.33 30.06
CA ASN A 434 -6.14 14.37 29.29
C ASN A 434 -5.24 15.05 28.22
N GLY A 435 -4.15 14.41 27.83
CA GLY A 435 -3.17 14.93 26.88
C GLY A 435 -3.02 14.05 25.64
N SER A 436 -2.21 14.54 24.68
CA SER A 436 -1.92 13.87 23.41
C SER A 436 -0.47 13.38 23.28
N VAL A 437 0.38 13.69 24.26
CA VAL A 437 1.80 13.32 24.26
C VAL A 437 1.96 11.86 24.67
N TRP A 438 2.57 11.06 23.79
CA TRP A 438 2.88 9.65 24.02
C TRP A 438 4.18 9.50 24.81
N LEU A 439 4.11 8.76 25.92
CA LEU A 439 5.25 8.39 26.75
C LEU A 439 5.46 6.89 26.67
N PHE A 440 6.72 6.46 26.60
CA PHE A 440 7.08 5.06 26.77
C PHE A 440 6.62 4.60 28.15
N LEU A 441 5.80 3.55 28.18
CA LEU A 441 5.24 2.99 29.39
C LEU A 441 6.05 1.78 29.84
N ASP A 442 6.20 0.80 28.95
CA ASP A 442 6.85 -0.46 29.26
C ASP A 442 7.30 -1.19 27.98
N GLU A 443 8.17 -2.18 28.12
CA GLU A 443 8.57 -3.11 27.07
C GLU A 443 8.28 -4.55 27.53
N ILE A 444 7.39 -5.22 26.82
CA ILE A 444 7.14 -6.64 27.01
C ILE A 444 8.15 -7.40 26.17
N LEU A 445 9.07 -8.10 26.85
CA LEU A 445 10.17 -8.88 26.25
C LEU A 445 9.70 -10.23 25.68
N ASP A 446 8.49 -10.27 25.13
CA ASP A 446 7.99 -11.40 24.37
C ASP A 446 7.00 -10.96 23.29
N ASN A 447 6.71 -11.86 22.36
CA ASN A 447 5.66 -11.73 21.35
C ASN A 447 4.71 -12.95 21.41
N VAL A 448 4.36 -13.40 22.62
CA VAL A 448 3.47 -14.56 22.82
C VAL A 448 2.41 -14.37 23.91
N THR A 449 2.61 -13.47 24.89
CA THR A 449 1.64 -13.22 25.96
C THR A 449 0.77 -11.98 25.66
N THR A 450 -0.49 -11.96 26.08
CA THR A 450 -1.43 -10.84 25.80
C THR A 450 -2.03 -10.21 27.03
#